data_AF-A0A3A2ICD5-F1
#
_entry.id   AF-A0A3A2ICD5-F1
#
_cell.length_a   1.000
_cell.length_b   1.000
_cell.length_c   1.000
_cell.angle_alpha   90.00
_cell.angle_beta   90.00
_cell.angle_gamma   90.00
#
_symmetry.space_group_name_H-M   'P 1'
#
loop_
_entity.id
_entity.type
_entity.pdbx_description
1 polymer ?
#
loop_
_entity_poly.entity_id
_entity_poly.type
_entity_poly.pdbx_seq_one_letter_code
_entity_poly.pdbx_strand_id
1 'polypeptide(L)' 'MRTIVCNSLQSFWDMADNHFLEGLHVHCVFPVNDAIKDFILTYQHQYKIHRVSFTNAFTQND' A
#
# COMPACT_ATOMS: atom_id res chain seq x y z
N MET A 1 -8.38 3.28 15.33
CA MET A 1 -8.12 3.49 13.89
C MET A 1 -7.74 2.14 13.29
N ARG A 2 -8.32 1.73 12.16
CA ARG A 2 -8.02 0.44 11.52
C ARG A 2 -6.96 0.64 10.43
N THR A 3 -5.91 -0.16 10.48
CA THR A 3 -4.87 -0.22 9.45
C THR A 3 -4.99 -1.55 8.74
N ILE A 4 -5.09 -1.52 7.41
CA ILE A 4 -5.08 -2.70 6.56
C ILE A 4 -3.64 -3.04 6.21
N VAL A 5 -3.25 -4.28 6.42
CA VAL A 5 -1.92 -4.77 6.06
C VAL A 5 -2.02 -5.51 4.74
N CYS A 6 -1.31 -5.02 3.73
CA CYS A 6 -1.23 -5.66 2.42
C CYS A 6 0.10 -6.40 2.32
N ASN A 7 0.04 -7.73 2.17
CA ASN A 7 1.22 -8.59 2.11
C ASN A 7 1.75 -8.79 0.68
N SER A 8 1.01 -8.32 -0.32
CA SER A 8 1.40 -8.36 -1.73
C SER A 8 0.76 -7.22 -2.51
N LEU A 9 1.34 -6.86 -3.66
CA LEU A 9 0.74 -5.88 -4.58
C LEU A 9 -0.65 -6.32 -5.05
N GLN A 10 -0.83 -7.62 -5.31
CA GLN A 10 -2.12 -8.16 -5.74
C GLN A 10 -3.20 -7.96 -4.66
N SER A 11 -2.89 -8.26 -3.40
CA SER A 11 -3.85 -8.01 -2.30
C SER A 11 -4.19 -6.53 -2.13
N PHE A 12 -3.26 -5.63 -2.44
CA PHE A 12 -3.53 -4.19 -2.45
C PHE A 12 -4.50 -3.83 -3.57
N TRP A 13 -4.28 -4.34 -4.78
CA TRP A 13 -5.18 -4.15 -5.93
C TRP A 13 -6.57 -4.68 -5.68
N ASP A 14 -6.70 -5.93 -5.26
CA ASP A 14 -8.00 -6.55 -5.03
C ASP A 14 -8.81 -5.74 -4.00
N MET A 15 -8.16 -5.26 -2.93
CA MET A 15 -8.85 -4.44 -1.94
C MET A 15 -9.14 -3.01 -2.41
N ALA A 16 -8.26 -2.41 -3.22
CA ALA A 16 -8.50 -1.10 -3.80
C ALA A 16 -9.69 -1.14 -4.78
N ASP A 17 -9.71 -2.13 -5.67
CA ASP A 17 -10.74 -2.31 -6.70
C ASP A 17 -12.12 -2.58 -6.10
N ASN A 18 -12.17 -3.31 -4.98
CA ASN A 18 -13.39 -3.54 -4.22
C ASN A 18 -13.76 -2.38 -3.27
N HIS A 19 -13.11 -1.22 -3.36
CA HIS A 19 -13.36 -0.03 -2.53
C HIS A 19 -13.18 -0.24 -1.01
N PHE A 20 -12.42 -1.25 -0.58
CA PHE A 20 -12.21 -1.54 0.85
C PHE A 20 -11.16 -0.64 1.52
N LEU A 21 -10.40 0.15 0.75
CA LEU A 21 -9.30 0.97 1.25
C LEU A 21 -9.66 2.46 1.42
N GLU A 22 -10.86 2.87 1.01
CA GLU A 22 -11.31 4.28 1.07
C GLU A 22 -11.36 4.77 2.52
N GLY A 23 -10.66 5.89 2.80
CA GLY A 23 -10.59 6.48 4.14
C GLY A 23 -9.79 5.68 5.17
N LEU A 24 -9.15 4.57 4.78
CA LEU A 24 -8.35 3.72 5.67
C LEU A 24 -6.84 3.99 5.56
N HIS A 25 -6.11 3.46 6.55
CA HIS A 25 -4.65 3.43 6.52
C HIS A 25 -4.22 2.09 5.95
N VAL A 26 -3.28 2.09 5.00
CA VAL A 26 -2.77 0.90 4.34
C VAL A 26 -1.29 0.76 4.62
N HIS A 27 -0.88 -0.42 5.03
CA HIS A 27 0.51 -0.75 5.30
C HIS A 27 0.95 -1.90 4.39
N CYS A 28 1.78 -1.59 3.40
CA CYS A 28 2.34 -2.55 2.47
C CYS A 28 3.59 -3.18 3.08
N VAL A 29 3.56 -4.48 3.35
CA VAL A 29 4.69 -5.22 3.96
C VAL A 29 5.53 -6.01 2.95
N PHE A 30 5.29 -5.81 1.66
CA PHE A 30 6.03 -6.45 0.57
C PHE A 30 7.15 -5.56 0.04
N PRO A 31 8.20 -6.16 -0.56
CA PRO A 31 9.23 -5.41 -1.25
C PRO A 31 8.64 -4.51 -2.35
N VAL A 32 8.87 -3.22 -2.24
CA VAL A 32 8.47 -2.21 -3.23
C VAL A 32 9.71 -1.55 -3.84
N ASN A 33 9.78 -1.50 -5.17
CA ASN A 33 10.71 -0.64 -5.88
C ASN A 33 10.08 0.73 -6.15
N ASP A 34 10.85 1.70 -6.66
CA ASP A 34 10.34 3.05 -6.90
C ASP A 34 9.13 3.08 -7.86
N ALA A 35 9.14 2.22 -8.90
CA ALA A 35 8.03 2.12 -9.84
C ALA A 35 6.73 1.64 -9.17
N ILE A 36 6.80 0.60 -8.33
CA ILE A 36 5.64 0.08 -7.59
C ILE A 36 5.18 1.09 -6.54
N LYS A 37 6.12 1.79 -5.89
CA LYS A 37 5.80 2.82 -4.91
C LYS A 37 5.03 3.99 -5.54
N ASP A 38 5.50 4.52 -6.66
CA ASP A 38 4.84 5.59 -7.41
C ASP A 38 3.43 5.17 -7.86
N PHE A 39 3.34 3.93 -8.34
CA PHE A 39 2.09 3.32 -8.72
C PHE A 39 1.10 3.19 -7.54
N ILE A 40 1.53 2.74 -6.37
CA ILE A 40 0.69 2.65 -5.17
C ILE A 40 0.24 4.04 -4.68
N LEU A 41 1.11 5.05 -4.76
CA LEU A 41 0.78 6.43 -4.40
C LEU A 41 -0.24 7.04 -5.36
N THR A 42 -0.20 6.68 -6.65
CA THR A 42 -1.24 7.07 -7.61
C THR A 42 -2.60 6.50 -7.20
N TYR A 43 -2.64 5.22 -6.80
CA TYR A 43 -3.85 4.56 -6.30
C TYR A 43 -4.34 5.17 -4.99
N GLN A 44 -3.44 5.61 -4.11
CA GLN A 44 -3.82 6.31 -2.88
C GLN A 44 -4.73 7.51 -3.19
N HIS A 45 -4.37 8.30 -4.19
CA HIS A 45 -5.16 9.46 -4.58
C HIS A 45 -6.47 9.06 -5.27
N GLN A 46 -6.42 8.08 -6.18
CA GLN A 46 -7.59 7.63 -6.94
C GLN A 46 -8.67 7.00 -6.03
N TYR A 47 -8.27 6.19 -5.06
CA TYR A 47 -9.16 5.46 -4.16
C TYR A 47 -9.35 6.14 -2.79
N LYS A 48 -8.92 7.41 -2.66
CA LYS A 48 -9.03 8.22 -1.43
C LYS A 48 -8.54 7.50 -0.18
N ILE A 49 -7.43 6.78 -0.32
CA ILE A 49 -6.80 6.10 0.80
C ILE A 49 -6.19 7.17 1.70
N HIS A 50 -6.47 7.11 3.00
CA HIS A 50 -6.08 8.18 3.92
C HIS A 50 -4.56 8.26 4.10
N ARG A 51 -3.90 7.10 4.21
CA ARG A 51 -2.44 7.03 4.34
C ARG A 51 -1.92 5.69 3.86
N VAL A 52 -0.85 5.70 3.06
CA VAL A 52 -0.08 4.49 2.73
C VAL A 52 1.26 4.52 3.44
N SER A 53 1.70 3.38 3.94
CA SER A 53 3.02 3.17 4.53
C SER A 53 3.62 1.89 4.00
N PHE A 54 4.95 1.85 3.93
CA PHE A 54 5.69 0.73 3.35
C PHE A 54 6.63 0.16 4.41
N THR A 55 6.75 -1.15 4.48
CA THR A 55 7.85 -1.79 5.21
C THR A 55 9.07 -1.75 4.32
N ASN A 56 10.16 -1.23 4.88
CA ASN A 56 11.48 -1.27 4.29
C ASN A 56 12.05 -2.70 4.36
N ALA A 57 11.50 -3.62 3.56
CA ALA A 57 11.97 -5.01 3.51
C ALA A 57 13.42 -5.13 2.98
N PHE A 58 13.92 -4.10 2.28
CA PHE A 58 15.28 -4.04 1.75
C PHE A 58 16.26 -3.23 2.60
N THR A 59 15.86 -2.71 3.76
CA THR A 59 16.84 -2.15 4.71
C THR A 59 17.32 -3.27 5.63
N GLN A 60 17.93 -4.31 5.04
CA GLN A 60 18.93 -5.09 5.77
C GLN A 60 20.14 -4.18 5.86
N ASN A 61 20.54 -3.90 7.10
CA ASN A 61 21.70 -3.13 7.49
C ASN A 61 22.90 -3.39 6.55
N ASP A 62 23.44 -2.31 5.97
CA ASP A 62 24.86 -2.26 5.60
C ASP A 62 25.69 -2.16 6.89
#